data_AF-A0A7Y4Z7C4-F1
#
_entry.id   AF-A0A7Y4Z7C4-F1
#
_cell.length_a   1.000
_cell.length_b   1.000
_cell.length_c   1.000
_cell.angle_alpha   90.00
_cell.angle_beta   90.00
_cell.angle_gamma   90.00
#
_symmetry.space_group_name_H-M   'P 1'
#
loop_
_entity.id
_entity.type
_entity.pdbx_description
1 polymer ?
#
loop_
_entity_poly.entity_id
_entity_poly.type
_entity_poly.pdbx_seq_one_letter_code
_entity_poly.pdbx_strand_id
1 'polypeptide(L)'
;MELLLEKINSSEQKWLKPLYKHSKSLFQNTHLPSHDAEHHLRVWLHCRGLFIELHKAGIKTTHDSIDKAIVACFFHDAGLTLNVGEQHGFLGRKICEDFFKNNHNFQVPDLSEVLDVIEKHDDKSKKEISAVTPYTMKTILRLVSAADDLDALGYIGVFRYIEIYLKRGIPDSEIPKKVTTNLKNRFSNFLSTYSGLPKFSERQKIRYKETFDFFTELDGYFSQKTEIPDSQLTVFKILKESLVEKRLGIDETIEETLRINTKGYPLWYFSKLRNELEVTSALLLD
;
A
#
# COMPACT_ATOMS: atom_id res chain seq x y z
N MET A 1 -8.88 7.01 24.41
CA MET A 1 -8.07 6.06 23.62
C MET A 1 -8.78 4.71 23.61
N GLU A 2 -9.06 4.15 24.79
CA GLU A 2 -9.82 2.90 24.96
C GLU A 2 -11.09 2.79 24.10
N LEU A 3 -12.01 3.76 24.19
CA LEU A 3 -13.23 3.77 23.37
C LEU A 3 -12.96 3.75 21.85
N LEU A 4 -11.88 4.35 21.37
CA LEU A 4 -11.54 4.27 19.93
C LEU A 4 -11.06 2.87 19.57
N LEU A 5 -10.21 2.28 20.41
CA LEU A 5 -9.66 0.95 20.17
C LEU A 5 -10.77 -0.12 20.21
N GLU A 6 -11.73 0.02 21.14
CA GLU A 6 -12.93 -0.84 21.16
C GLU A 6 -13.73 -0.73 19.85
N LYS A 7 -13.92 0.49 19.35
CA LYS A 7 -14.60 0.71 18.06
C LYS A 7 -13.87 0.07 16.89
N ILE A 8 -12.54 0.26 16.83
CA ILE A 8 -11.68 -0.33 15.81
C ILE A 8 -11.78 -1.87 15.87
N ASN A 9 -11.60 -2.45 17.05
CA ASN A 9 -11.63 -3.90 17.24
C ASN A 9 -12.98 -4.50 16.83
N SER A 10 -14.09 -3.84 17.19
CA SER A 10 -15.44 -4.28 16.81
C SER A 10 -15.63 -4.30 15.29
N SER A 11 -15.19 -3.25 14.60
CA SER A 11 -15.22 -3.19 13.13
C SER A 11 -14.27 -4.20 12.49
N GLU A 12 -13.08 -4.41 13.05
CA GLU A 12 -12.10 -5.40 12.56
C GLU A 12 -12.65 -6.83 12.66
N GLN A 13 -13.27 -7.19 13.78
CA GLN A 13 -13.93 -8.48 13.97
C GLN A 13 -15.05 -8.73 12.95
N LYS A 14 -15.80 -7.67 12.61
CA LYS A 14 -16.87 -7.73 11.61
C LYS A 14 -16.34 -7.93 10.19
N TRP A 15 -15.25 -7.24 9.82
CA TRP A 15 -14.87 -7.07 8.43
C TRP A 15 -13.60 -7.79 7.98
N LEU A 16 -12.55 -7.89 8.81
CA LEU A 16 -11.23 -8.33 8.32
C LEU A 16 -11.26 -9.76 7.79
N LYS A 17 -11.79 -10.72 8.55
CA LYS A 17 -11.83 -12.13 8.14
C LYS A 17 -12.60 -12.35 6.82
N PRO A 18 -13.85 -11.88 6.64
CA PRO A 18 -14.58 -12.09 5.39
C PRO A 18 -13.94 -11.36 4.20
N LEU A 19 -13.48 -10.11 4.38
CA LEU A 19 -12.88 -9.33 3.30
C LEU A 19 -11.53 -9.88 2.88
N TYR A 20 -10.68 -10.28 3.84
CA TYR A 20 -9.39 -10.89 3.55
C TYR A 20 -9.55 -12.22 2.80
N LYS A 21 -10.50 -13.06 3.21
CA LYS A 21 -10.84 -14.30 2.49
C LYS A 21 -11.30 -14.01 1.06
N HIS A 22 -12.16 -13.01 0.87
CA HIS A 22 -12.63 -12.61 -0.45
C HIS A 22 -11.48 -12.08 -1.33
N SER A 23 -10.65 -11.20 -0.78
CA SER A 23 -9.46 -10.67 -1.45
C SER A 23 -8.52 -11.79 -1.89
N LYS A 24 -8.20 -12.75 -1.02
CA LYS A 24 -7.38 -13.92 -1.41
C LYS A 24 -7.97 -14.68 -2.59
N SER A 25 -9.30 -14.88 -2.58
CA SER A 25 -9.98 -15.55 -3.70
C SER A 25 -9.93 -14.75 -5.00
N LEU A 26 -9.92 -13.41 -4.96
CA LEU A 26 -9.80 -12.58 -6.15
C LEU A 26 -8.40 -12.68 -6.76
N PHE A 27 -7.36 -12.64 -5.92
CA PHE A 27 -5.97 -12.63 -6.35
C PHE A 27 -5.39 -14.02 -6.65
N GLN A 28 -6.09 -15.11 -6.33
CA GLN A 28 -5.58 -16.49 -6.51
C GLN A 28 -5.08 -16.80 -7.94
N ASN A 29 -5.67 -16.17 -8.96
CA ASN A 29 -5.32 -16.38 -10.37
C ASN A 29 -4.60 -15.17 -10.99
N THR A 30 -4.26 -14.17 -10.17
CA THR A 30 -3.60 -12.94 -10.61
C THR A 30 -2.20 -12.91 -10.03
N HIS A 31 -1.18 -13.01 -10.89
CA HIS A 31 0.20 -12.85 -10.44
C HIS A 31 0.52 -11.38 -10.20
N LEU A 32 0.25 -10.88 -8.99
CA LEU A 32 0.54 -9.52 -8.54
C LEU A 32 0.88 -9.52 -7.03
N PRO A 33 1.96 -10.23 -6.63
CA PRO A 33 2.28 -10.49 -5.22
C PRO A 33 2.52 -9.27 -4.34
N SER A 34 2.69 -8.06 -4.91
CA SER A 34 2.78 -6.85 -4.10
C SER A 34 1.44 -6.14 -3.86
N HIS A 35 0.36 -6.59 -4.48
CA HIS A 35 -0.99 -6.00 -4.40
C HIS A 35 -2.06 -7.03 -4.01
N ASP A 36 -1.68 -8.11 -3.32
CA ASP A 36 -2.57 -9.17 -2.86
C ASP A 36 -3.34 -8.79 -1.58
N ALA A 37 -3.99 -9.77 -0.93
CA ALA A 37 -4.77 -9.56 0.28
C ALA A 37 -3.95 -8.96 1.43
N GLU A 38 -2.65 -9.27 1.47
CA GLU A 38 -1.70 -8.78 2.44
C GLU A 38 -1.50 -7.26 2.23
N HIS A 39 -1.35 -6.79 0.98
CA HIS A 39 -1.33 -5.35 0.69
C HIS A 39 -2.59 -4.62 1.20
N HIS A 40 -3.77 -5.13 0.87
CA HIS A 40 -5.03 -4.53 1.33
C HIS A 40 -5.12 -4.39 2.85
N LEU A 41 -4.60 -5.40 3.57
CA LEU A 41 -4.49 -5.35 5.02
C LEU A 41 -3.48 -4.30 5.49
N ARG A 42 -2.31 -4.15 4.85
CA ARG A 42 -1.33 -3.10 5.22
C ARG A 42 -1.91 -1.71 5.05
N VAL A 43 -2.66 -1.49 3.98
CA VAL A 43 -3.41 -0.25 3.76
C VAL A 43 -4.39 -0.02 4.91
N TRP A 44 -5.14 -1.03 5.33
CA TRP A 44 -5.97 -0.91 6.53
C TRP A 44 -5.15 -0.54 7.78
N LEU A 45 -4.01 -1.19 8.03
CA LEU A 45 -3.18 -0.91 9.20
C LEU A 45 -2.61 0.52 9.21
N HIS A 46 -2.25 1.07 8.04
CA HIS A 46 -1.91 2.48 7.89
C HIS A 46 -3.11 3.39 8.18
N CYS A 47 -4.30 3.06 7.67
CA CYS A 47 -5.53 3.79 7.96
C CYS A 47 -5.89 3.77 9.45
N ARG A 48 -5.75 2.62 10.12
CA ARG A 48 -5.88 2.44 11.58
C ARG A 48 -4.93 3.34 12.34
N GLY A 49 -3.65 3.39 11.92
CA GLY A 49 -2.65 4.30 12.48
C GLY A 49 -3.06 5.77 12.36
N LEU A 50 -3.57 6.19 11.20
CA LEU A 50 -4.09 7.54 11.00
C LEU A 50 -5.29 7.84 11.92
N PHE A 51 -6.26 6.93 12.06
CA PHE A 51 -7.38 7.11 12.99
C PHE A 51 -6.91 7.32 14.43
N ILE A 52 -5.92 6.55 14.89
CA ILE A 52 -5.35 6.68 16.23
C ILE A 52 -4.70 8.05 16.43
N GLU A 53 -3.90 8.52 15.46
CA GLU A 53 -3.21 9.81 15.56
C GLU A 53 -4.18 11.00 15.45
N LEU A 54 -5.19 10.91 14.58
CA LEU A 54 -6.25 11.91 14.48
C LEU A 54 -7.04 12.02 15.79
N HIS A 55 -7.35 10.88 16.44
CA HIS A 55 -8.01 10.88 17.75
C HIS A 55 -7.14 11.49 18.84
N LYS A 56 -5.83 11.24 18.85
CA LYS A 56 -4.89 11.93 19.76
C LYS A 56 -4.88 13.44 19.53
N ALA A 57 -5.09 13.88 18.29
CA ALA A 57 -5.25 15.29 17.92
C ALA A 57 -6.67 15.84 18.19
N GLY A 58 -7.55 15.09 18.87
CA GLY A 58 -8.91 15.53 19.24
C GLY A 58 -9.96 15.37 18.13
N ILE A 59 -9.62 14.75 17.01
CA ILE A 59 -10.54 14.53 15.89
C ILE A 59 -11.35 13.25 16.14
N LYS A 60 -12.68 13.40 16.25
CA LYS A 60 -13.59 12.30 16.55
C LYS A 60 -13.81 11.38 15.35
N THR A 61 -13.75 10.08 15.61
CA THR A 61 -14.05 8.97 14.68
C THR A 61 -15.30 8.21 15.11
N THR A 62 -16.07 7.72 14.13
CA THR A 62 -17.29 6.94 14.34
C THR A 62 -17.11 5.50 13.87
N HIS A 63 -17.98 4.57 14.30
CA HIS A 63 -17.98 3.20 13.77
C HIS A 63 -18.21 3.20 12.26
N ASP A 64 -19.15 4.00 11.76
CA ASP A 64 -19.44 4.11 10.33
C ASP A 64 -18.20 4.50 9.54
N SER A 65 -17.42 5.47 10.03
CA SER A 65 -16.16 5.86 9.38
C SER A 65 -15.14 4.73 9.34
N ILE A 66 -15.05 3.91 10.39
CA ILE A 66 -14.12 2.79 10.47
C ILE A 66 -14.57 1.67 9.52
N ASP A 67 -15.84 1.27 9.56
CA ASP A 67 -16.43 0.25 8.68
C ASP A 67 -16.23 0.61 7.20
N LYS A 68 -16.53 1.86 6.82
CA LYS A 68 -16.34 2.38 5.47
C LYS A 68 -14.88 2.32 5.04
N ALA A 69 -13.95 2.69 5.93
CA ALA A 69 -12.52 2.67 5.64
C ALA A 69 -11.99 1.24 5.44
N ILE A 70 -12.36 0.29 6.30
CA ILE A 70 -11.93 -1.12 6.14
C ILE A 70 -12.41 -1.65 4.78
N VAL A 71 -13.70 -1.49 4.47
CA VAL A 71 -14.26 -1.96 3.19
C VAL A 71 -13.53 -1.31 2.01
N ALA A 72 -13.36 0.02 2.02
CA ALA A 72 -12.64 0.71 0.97
C ALA A 72 -11.19 0.23 0.81
N CYS A 73 -10.46 -0.01 1.90
CA CYS A 73 -9.09 -0.53 1.86
C CYS A 73 -9.02 -1.89 1.15
N PHE A 74 -10.00 -2.78 1.35
CA PHE A 74 -10.00 -4.11 0.73
C PHE A 74 -10.47 -4.15 -0.73
N PHE A 75 -11.08 -3.08 -1.24
CA PHE A 75 -11.58 -3.03 -2.62
C PHE A 75 -10.91 -1.99 -3.52
N HIS A 76 -10.14 -1.03 -2.98
CA HIS A 76 -9.53 0.06 -3.77
C HIS A 76 -8.73 -0.46 -4.99
N ASP A 77 -7.91 -1.48 -4.76
CA ASP A 77 -7.05 -2.12 -5.77
C ASP A 77 -7.55 -3.49 -6.25
N ALA A 78 -8.73 -3.94 -5.81
CA ALA A 78 -9.27 -5.24 -6.22
C ALA A 78 -9.48 -5.32 -7.75
N GLY A 79 -9.70 -4.18 -8.41
CA GLY A 79 -9.79 -4.09 -9.87
C GLY A 79 -8.50 -4.42 -10.62
N LEU A 80 -7.33 -4.41 -9.95
CA LEU A 80 -6.06 -4.83 -10.55
C LEU A 80 -6.06 -6.30 -10.98
N THR A 81 -6.95 -7.12 -10.40
CA THR A 81 -7.18 -8.51 -10.85
C THR A 81 -7.77 -8.62 -12.25
N LEU A 82 -8.40 -7.54 -12.74
CA LEU A 82 -9.03 -7.46 -14.05
C LEU A 82 -8.25 -6.54 -15.00
N ASN A 83 -7.70 -5.43 -14.48
CA ASN A 83 -6.97 -4.45 -15.28
C ASN A 83 -5.89 -3.76 -14.42
N VAL A 84 -4.61 -3.90 -14.81
CA VAL A 84 -3.46 -3.28 -14.11
C VAL A 84 -3.26 -1.79 -14.43
N GLY A 85 -4.13 -1.21 -15.25
CA GLY A 85 -4.11 0.16 -15.74
C GLY A 85 -5.06 1.10 -14.99
N GLU A 86 -5.41 2.22 -15.61
CA GLU A 86 -6.11 3.35 -14.95
C GLU A 86 -7.55 3.03 -14.52
N GLN A 87 -8.17 1.99 -15.07
CA GLN A 87 -9.56 1.63 -14.76
C GLN A 87 -9.72 0.77 -13.48
N HIS A 88 -8.63 0.45 -12.78
CA HIS A 88 -8.67 -0.43 -11.61
C HIS A 88 -9.62 0.08 -10.51
N GLY A 89 -9.67 1.39 -10.24
CA GLY A 89 -10.61 1.95 -9.25
C GLY A 89 -12.09 1.71 -9.62
N PHE A 90 -12.47 1.94 -10.88
CA PHE A 90 -13.82 1.66 -11.38
C PHE A 90 -14.18 0.17 -11.28
N LEU A 91 -13.23 -0.71 -11.62
CA LEU A 91 -13.44 -2.16 -11.52
C LEU A 91 -13.50 -2.63 -10.06
N GLY A 92 -12.69 -2.05 -9.18
CA GLY A 92 -12.75 -2.28 -7.73
C GLY A 92 -14.11 -1.92 -7.16
N ARG A 93 -14.72 -0.82 -7.62
CA ARG A 93 -16.09 -0.44 -7.28
C ARG A 93 -17.08 -1.54 -7.67
N LYS A 94 -16.97 -2.08 -8.90
CA LYS A 94 -17.87 -3.14 -9.37
C LYS A 94 -17.73 -4.43 -8.58
N ILE A 95 -16.49 -4.81 -8.24
CA ILE A 95 -16.22 -5.96 -7.38
C ILE A 95 -16.86 -5.76 -5.98
N CYS A 96 -16.76 -4.56 -5.41
CA CYS A 96 -17.40 -4.23 -4.13
C CYS A 96 -18.93 -4.28 -4.21
N GLU A 97 -19.54 -3.72 -5.26
CA GLU A 97 -20.98 -3.81 -5.52
C GLU A 97 -21.44 -5.27 -5.54
N ASP A 98 -20.72 -6.13 -6.25
CA ASP A 98 -21.06 -7.55 -6.38
C ASP A 98 -20.82 -8.34 -5.09
N PHE A 99 -19.82 -7.97 -4.28
CA PHE A 99 -19.66 -8.54 -2.94
C PHE A 99 -20.90 -8.31 -2.07
N PHE A 100 -21.40 -7.08 -1.99
CA PHE A 100 -22.59 -6.77 -1.18
C PHE A 100 -23.89 -7.34 -1.76
N LYS A 101 -24.01 -7.46 -3.09
CA LYS A 101 -25.14 -8.16 -3.71
C LYS A 101 -25.17 -9.64 -3.36
N ASN A 102 -24.02 -10.30 -3.29
CA ASN A 102 -23.93 -11.74 -3.04
C ASN A 102 -23.86 -12.10 -1.55
N ASN A 103 -23.72 -11.11 -0.66
CA ASN A 103 -23.55 -11.34 0.78
C ASN A 103 -24.46 -10.40 1.60
N HIS A 104 -25.79 -10.58 1.48
CA HIS A 104 -26.80 -9.71 2.12
C HIS A 104 -26.71 -9.56 3.64
N ASN A 105 -26.04 -10.51 4.32
CA ASN A 105 -25.81 -10.45 5.77
C ASN A 105 -24.79 -9.36 6.15
N PHE A 106 -24.04 -8.83 5.20
CA PHE A 106 -23.14 -7.70 5.41
C PHE A 106 -23.79 -6.41 4.94
N GLN A 107 -23.74 -5.41 5.82
CA GLN A 107 -24.18 -4.05 5.51
C GLN A 107 -23.12 -3.07 6.02
N VAL A 108 -22.75 -2.14 5.14
CA VAL A 108 -21.92 -0.98 5.46
C VAL A 108 -22.80 0.27 5.39
N PRO A 109 -22.73 1.18 6.37
CA PRO A 109 -23.45 2.44 6.30
C PRO A 109 -23.04 3.21 5.04
N ASP A 110 -24.01 3.76 4.31
CA ASP A 110 -23.77 4.56 3.10
C ASP A 110 -22.76 3.92 2.14
N LEU A 111 -23.13 2.78 1.57
CA LEU A 111 -22.32 2.08 0.57
C LEU A 111 -21.94 3.00 -0.60
N SER A 112 -22.76 3.99 -0.94
CA SER A 112 -22.47 4.92 -2.04
C SER A 112 -21.19 5.72 -1.80
N GLU A 113 -20.95 6.19 -0.57
CA GLU A 113 -19.70 6.86 -0.20
C GLU A 113 -18.50 5.91 -0.35
N VAL A 114 -18.63 4.65 0.10
CA VAL A 114 -17.55 3.65 0.01
C VAL A 114 -17.17 3.38 -1.44
N LEU A 115 -18.16 3.19 -2.31
CA LEU A 115 -17.95 2.94 -3.73
C LEU A 115 -17.25 4.12 -4.41
N ASP A 116 -17.63 5.34 -4.03
CA ASP A 116 -16.99 6.56 -4.52
C ASP A 116 -15.54 6.69 -4.06
N VAL A 117 -15.23 6.28 -2.82
CA VAL A 117 -13.84 6.25 -2.33
C VAL A 117 -13.01 5.26 -3.13
N ILE A 118 -13.51 4.04 -3.32
CA ILE A 118 -12.83 2.98 -4.08
C ILE A 118 -12.49 3.46 -5.48
N GLU A 119 -13.46 4.04 -6.19
CA GLU A 119 -13.27 4.50 -7.55
C GLU A 119 -12.29 5.68 -7.67
N LYS A 120 -12.25 6.56 -6.66
CA LYS A 120 -11.52 7.84 -6.72
C LYS A 120 -10.20 7.84 -5.92
N HIS A 121 -9.77 6.71 -5.34
CA HIS A 121 -8.62 6.69 -4.41
C HIS A 121 -7.28 7.16 -5.05
N ASP A 122 -7.02 6.81 -6.32
CA ASP A 122 -5.83 7.25 -7.07
C ASP A 122 -6.09 8.53 -7.91
N ASP A 123 -7.27 9.14 -7.80
CA ASP A 123 -7.59 10.39 -8.51
C ASP A 123 -6.86 11.59 -7.89
N LYS A 124 -5.77 11.99 -8.54
CA LYS A 124 -4.92 13.10 -8.13
C LYS A 124 -5.52 14.48 -8.41
N SER A 125 -6.50 14.58 -9.33
CA SER A 125 -7.13 15.85 -9.69
C SER A 125 -8.02 16.43 -8.58
N LYS A 126 -8.53 15.56 -7.70
CA LYS A 126 -9.45 15.95 -6.62
C LYS A 126 -8.74 16.34 -5.30
N LYS A 127 -7.43 16.10 -5.18
CA LYS A 127 -6.66 16.37 -3.96
C LYS A 127 -6.32 17.87 -3.78
N GLU A 128 -6.42 18.70 -4.83
CA GLU A 128 -5.92 20.09 -4.84
C GLU A 128 -6.89 21.17 -4.33
N ILE A 129 -8.18 20.90 -4.14
CA ILE A 129 -9.19 21.98 -4.13
C ILE A 129 -9.66 22.43 -2.73
N SER A 130 -9.45 21.66 -1.66
CA SER A 130 -10.01 22.03 -0.34
C SER A 130 -8.94 22.23 0.74
N ALA A 131 -8.98 23.41 1.37
CA ALA A 131 -8.18 23.75 2.54
C ALA A 131 -8.21 22.61 3.58
N VAL A 132 -7.04 22.28 4.13
CA VAL A 132 -6.92 21.21 5.13
C VAL A 132 -7.53 21.68 6.43
N THR A 133 -8.65 21.05 6.79
CA THR A 133 -9.37 21.22 8.06
C THR A 133 -9.45 19.88 8.79
N PRO A 134 -9.69 19.87 10.12
CA PRO A 134 -9.95 18.64 10.87
C PRO A 134 -11.05 17.77 10.27
N TYR A 135 -12.05 18.38 9.62
CA TYR A 135 -13.12 17.67 8.92
C TYR A 135 -12.61 16.97 7.64
N THR A 136 -11.84 17.67 6.81
CA THR A 136 -11.30 17.09 5.58
C THR A 136 -10.27 15.99 5.85
N MET A 137 -9.45 16.11 6.90
CA MET A 137 -8.42 15.13 7.27
C MET A 137 -8.98 13.74 7.60
N LYS A 138 -10.22 13.67 8.08
CA LYS A 138 -10.90 12.42 8.45
C LYS A 138 -11.85 11.88 7.37
N THR A 139 -11.88 12.49 6.18
CA THR A 139 -12.67 11.94 5.07
C THR A 139 -12.11 10.58 4.68
N ILE A 140 -13.00 9.63 4.37
CA ILE A 140 -12.59 8.25 4.06
C ILE A 140 -11.71 8.23 2.82
N LEU A 141 -12.00 9.06 1.82
CA LEU A 141 -11.18 9.20 0.62
C LEU A 141 -9.73 9.56 0.97
N ARG A 142 -9.50 10.60 1.80
CA ARG A 142 -8.14 11.01 2.15
C ARG A 142 -7.42 9.98 3.00
N LEU A 143 -8.11 9.35 3.93
CA LEU A 143 -7.55 8.31 4.79
C LEU A 143 -7.09 7.10 3.98
N VAL A 144 -7.94 6.56 3.11
CA VAL A 144 -7.62 5.40 2.26
C VAL A 144 -6.53 5.76 1.24
N SER A 145 -6.64 6.92 0.58
CA SER A 145 -5.62 7.36 -0.38
C SER A 145 -4.25 7.52 0.28
N ALA A 146 -4.20 8.15 1.46
CA ALA A 146 -2.95 8.33 2.19
C ALA A 146 -2.43 6.99 2.70
N ALA A 147 -3.29 6.09 3.14
CA ALA A 147 -2.88 4.77 3.59
C ALA A 147 -2.27 3.91 2.47
N ASP A 148 -2.83 3.94 1.25
CA ASP A 148 -2.20 3.31 0.07
C ASP A 148 -0.86 3.98 -0.26
N ASP A 149 -0.83 5.32 -0.30
CA ASP A 149 0.40 6.10 -0.51
C ASP A 149 1.51 5.72 0.48
N LEU A 150 1.16 5.43 1.74
CA LEU A 150 2.11 5.02 2.78
C LEU A 150 2.60 3.57 2.63
N ASP A 151 1.81 2.67 2.04
CA ASP A 151 2.26 1.31 1.74
C ASP A 151 3.23 1.29 0.54
N ALA A 152 3.37 2.40 -0.19
CA ALA A 152 4.36 2.57 -1.26
C ALA A 152 5.72 3.09 -0.74
N LEU A 153 5.89 3.21 0.58
CA LEU A 153 7.14 3.64 1.22
C LEU A 153 7.90 2.43 1.82
N GLY A 154 9.16 2.65 2.23
CA GLY A 154 10.01 1.62 2.82
C GLY A 154 10.55 0.63 1.79
N TYR A 155 10.98 -0.54 2.28
CA TYR A 155 11.48 -1.65 1.45
C TYR A 155 10.33 -2.33 0.72
N ILE A 156 9.15 -2.41 1.34
CA ILE A 156 7.92 -2.83 0.67
C ILE A 156 7.65 -1.96 -0.55
N GLY A 157 7.78 -0.63 -0.41
CA GLY A 157 7.66 0.32 -1.51
C GLY A 157 8.59 0.02 -2.69
N VAL A 158 9.85 -0.32 -2.42
CA VAL A 158 10.82 -0.70 -3.48
C VAL A 158 10.33 -1.92 -4.26
N PHE A 159 9.91 -2.98 -3.55
CA PHE A 159 9.36 -4.19 -4.17
C PHE A 159 8.12 -3.86 -5.02
N ARG A 160 7.15 -3.12 -4.45
CA ARG A 160 5.89 -2.74 -5.12
C ARG A 160 6.13 -1.95 -6.41
N TYR A 161 7.00 -0.93 -6.36
CA TYR A 161 7.28 -0.10 -7.53
C TYR A 161 7.94 -0.90 -8.64
N ILE A 162 8.93 -1.74 -8.32
CA ILE A 162 9.60 -2.58 -9.33
C ILE A 162 8.58 -3.52 -9.97
N GLU A 163 7.76 -4.21 -9.17
CA GLU A 163 6.73 -5.13 -9.69
C GLU A 163 5.80 -4.44 -10.68
N ILE A 164 5.10 -3.40 -10.25
CA ILE A 164 4.02 -2.81 -11.07
C ILE A 164 4.57 -2.08 -12.29
N TYR A 165 5.77 -1.49 -12.20
CA TYR A 165 6.38 -0.79 -13.35
C TYR A 165 6.88 -1.79 -14.39
N LEU A 166 7.48 -2.90 -13.96
CA LEU A 166 7.85 -3.99 -14.88
C LEU A 166 6.62 -4.58 -15.57
N LYS A 167 5.52 -4.83 -14.82
CA LYS A 167 4.26 -5.34 -15.39
C LYS A 167 3.60 -4.38 -16.36
N ARG A 168 3.82 -3.07 -16.20
CA ARG A 168 3.35 -2.02 -17.12
C ARG A 168 4.27 -1.83 -18.34
N GLY A 169 5.34 -2.63 -18.46
CA GLY A 169 6.26 -2.56 -19.59
C GLY A 169 7.13 -1.30 -19.59
N ILE A 170 7.31 -0.66 -18.43
CA ILE A 170 8.20 0.49 -18.30
C ILE A 170 9.65 0.00 -18.50
N PRO A 171 10.44 0.63 -19.39
CA PRO A 171 11.84 0.25 -19.57
C PRO A 171 12.63 0.35 -18.26
N ASP A 172 13.47 -0.64 -17.96
CA ASP A 172 14.26 -0.73 -16.72
C ASP A 172 14.95 0.60 -16.35
N SER A 173 15.60 1.24 -17.34
CA SER A 173 16.33 2.50 -17.16
C SER A 173 15.45 3.72 -16.88
N GLU A 174 14.14 3.64 -17.14
CA GLU A 174 13.19 4.72 -16.86
C GLU A 174 12.50 4.57 -15.50
N ILE A 175 12.48 3.35 -14.94
CA ILE A 175 11.80 3.04 -13.67
C ILE A 175 12.25 4.00 -12.55
N PRO A 176 13.56 4.19 -12.28
CA PRO A 176 14.00 5.01 -11.16
C PRO A 176 13.47 6.45 -11.17
N LYS A 177 13.54 7.12 -12.32
CA LYS A 177 13.08 8.51 -12.47
C LYS A 177 11.56 8.64 -12.35
N LYS A 178 10.81 7.70 -12.94
CA LYS A 178 9.35 7.71 -12.85
C LYS A 178 8.90 7.41 -11.40
N VAL A 179 9.54 6.45 -10.73
CA VAL A 179 9.24 6.11 -9.34
C VAL A 179 9.56 7.27 -8.42
N THR A 180 10.76 7.86 -8.49
CA THR A 180 11.13 9.00 -7.63
C THR A 180 10.20 10.20 -7.80
N THR A 181 9.73 10.46 -9.02
CA THR A 181 8.70 11.50 -9.28
C THR A 181 7.36 11.14 -8.63
N ASN A 182 6.88 9.91 -8.82
CA ASN A 182 5.62 9.45 -8.23
C ASN A 182 5.67 9.47 -6.70
N LEU A 183 6.76 8.98 -6.12
CA LEU A 183 7.02 8.90 -4.68
C LEU A 183 7.03 10.29 -4.03
N LYS A 184 7.70 11.27 -4.65
CA LYS A 184 7.67 12.68 -4.19
C LYS A 184 6.24 13.19 -4.11
N ASN A 185 5.44 12.98 -5.16
CA ASN A 185 4.06 13.45 -5.20
C ASN A 185 3.21 12.80 -4.10
N ARG A 186 3.31 11.48 -3.93
CA ARG A 186 2.61 10.74 -2.86
C ARG A 186 2.98 11.28 -1.47
N PHE A 187 4.28 11.45 -1.21
CA PHE A 187 4.75 11.92 0.09
C PHE A 187 4.40 13.39 0.37
N SER A 188 4.48 14.26 -0.65
CA SER A 188 4.03 15.65 -0.55
C SER A 188 2.53 15.75 -0.26
N ASN A 189 1.70 14.91 -0.89
CA ASN A 189 0.27 14.84 -0.62
C ASN A 189 -0.04 14.37 0.81
N PHE A 190 0.72 13.39 1.29
CA PHE A 190 0.63 12.96 2.69
C PHE A 190 0.99 14.11 3.65
N LEU A 191 2.13 14.78 3.44
CA LEU A 191 2.57 15.88 4.31
C LEU A 191 1.66 17.10 4.26
N SER A 192 1.08 17.43 3.11
CA SER A 192 0.14 18.55 3.00
C SER A 192 -1.08 18.36 3.91
N THR A 193 -1.52 17.11 4.11
CA THR A 193 -2.67 16.79 4.95
C THR A 193 -2.29 16.47 6.40
N TYR A 194 -1.19 15.74 6.63
CA TYR A 194 -0.90 15.11 7.93
C TYR A 194 0.40 15.58 8.60
N SER A 195 1.07 16.62 8.09
CA SER A 195 2.27 17.20 8.73
C SER A 195 2.06 17.62 10.19
N GLY A 196 0.83 17.96 10.58
CA GLY A 196 0.45 18.24 11.97
C GLY A 196 0.51 17.04 12.93
N LEU A 197 0.84 15.84 12.45
CA LEU A 197 1.01 14.61 13.23
C LEU A 197 2.51 14.26 13.31
N PRO A 198 3.33 14.93 14.15
CA PRO A 198 4.79 14.95 14.00
C PRO A 198 5.44 13.56 14.16
N LYS A 199 5.11 12.82 15.22
CA LYS A 199 5.69 11.48 15.44
C LYS A 199 5.29 10.48 14.36
N PHE A 200 4.10 10.62 13.79
CA PHE A 200 3.65 9.77 12.70
C PHE A 200 4.36 10.14 11.40
N SER A 201 4.40 11.43 11.05
CA SER A 201 5.04 11.95 9.85
C SER A 201 6.55 11.67 9.80
N GLU A 202 7.26 11.81 10.92
CA GLU A 202 8.70 11.50 10.97
C GLU A 202 9.00 10.03 10.70
N ARG A 203 8.15 9.09 11.17
CA ARG A 203 8.29 7.67 10.82
C ARG A 203 8.11 7.43 9.32
N GLN A 204 7.15 8.09 8.70
CA GLN A 204 6.92 7.95 7.26
C GLN A 204 8.02 8.62 6.43
N LYS A 205 8.64 9.68 6.95
CA LYS A 205 9.81 10.32 6.32
C LYS A 205 11.02 9.40 6.23
N ILE A 206 11.25 8.56 7.25
CA ILE A 206 12.30 7.54 7.22
C ILE A 206 12.01 6.54 6.09
N ARG A 207 10.80 5.97 6.05
CA ARG A 207 10.38 5.03 5.00
C ARG A 207 10.44 5.64 3.60
N TYR A 208 10.02 6.89 3.45
CA TYR A 208 10.15 7.64 2.21
C TYR A 208 11.61 7.74 1.76
N LYS A 209 12.53 8.07 2.69
CA LYS A 209 13.96 8.19 2.39
C LYS A 209 14.55 6.86 1.94
N GLU A 210 14.17 5.75 2.59
CA GLU A 210 14.63 4.40 2.21
C GLU A 210 14.27 4.08 0.74
N THR A 211 13.02 4.29 0.35
CA THR A 211 12.59 4.08 -1.05
C THR A 211 13.25 5.07 -2.00
N PHE A 212 13.30 6.36 -1.63
CA PHE A 212 13.84 7.42 -2.48
C PHE A 212 15.33 7.23 -2.78
N ASP A 213 16.12 6.93 -1.75
CA ASP A 213 17.56 6.70 -1.88
C ASP A 213 17.82 5.45 -2.74
N PHE A 214 17.06 4.38 -2.55
CA PHE A 214 17.19 3.16 -3.37
C PHE A 214 17.09 3.49 -4.87
N PHE A 215 16.02 4.20 -5.28
CA PHE A 215 15.83 4.52 -6.69
C PHE A 215 16.80 5.61 -7.18
N THR A 216 17.24 6.53 -6.33
CA THR A 216 18.26 7.53 -6.72
C THR A 216 19.59 6.85 -7.06
N GLU A 217 20.04 5.91 -6.23
CA GLU A 217 21.26 5.14 -6.49
C GLU A 217 21.09 4.22 -7.71
N LEU A 218 19.92 3.58 -7.85
CA LEU A 218 19.61 2.76 -9.03
C LEU A 218 19.68 3.55 -10.34
N ASP A 219 19.19 4.79 -10.36
CA ASP A 219 19.31 5.69 -11.52
C ASP A 219 20.77 5.98 -11.89
N GLY A 220 21.62 6.16 -10.86
CA GLY A 220 23.07 6.32 -11.01
C GLY A 220 23.72 5.13 -11.73
N TYR A 221 23.37 3.91 -11.35
CA TYR A 221 23.92 2.69 -11.97
C TYR A 221 23.47 2.53 -13.43
N PHE A 222 22.19 2.78 -13.73
CA PHE A 222 21.71 2.73 -15.12
C PHE A 222 22.40 3.79 -16.00
N SER A 223 22.69 4.97 -15.45
CA SER A 223 23.35 6.06 -16.19
C SER A 223 24.82 5.77 -16.48
N GLN A 224 25.54 5.12 -15.54
CA GLN A 224 26.97 4.83 -15.68
C GLN A 224 27.26 3.55 -16.47
N LYS A 225 26.25 2.68 -16.66
CA LYS A 225 26.40 1.33 -17.25
C LYS A 225 27.45 0.46 -16.53
N THR A 226 27.64 0.71 -15.24
CA THR A 226 28.61 -0.02 -14.41
C THR A 226 27.91 -1.16 -13.69
N GLU A 227 28.39 -2.39 -13.87
CA GLU A 227 27.94 -3.50 -13.06
C GLU A 227 28.65 -3.49 -11.71
N ILE A 228 27.92 -3.15 -10.64
CA ILE A 228 28.40 -3.29 -9.27
C ILE A 228 27.66 -4.49 -8.64
N PRO A 229 28.36 -5.61 -8.38
CA PRO A 229 27.75 -6.84 -7.87
C PRO A 229 27.02 -6.66 -6.53
N ASP A 230 27.41 -5.67 -5.74
CA ASP A 230 26.88 -5.42 -4.39
C ASP A 230 26.10 -4.11 -4.29
N SER A 231 24.95 -4.02 -4.99
CA SER A 231 24.25 -2.75 -5.17
C SER A 231 22.73 -2.90 -5.35
N GLN A 232 22.04 -1.75 -5.42
CA GLN A 232 20.63 -1.61 -5.78
C GLN A 232 20.32 -2.23 -7.15
N LEU A 233 21.28 -2.18 -8.09
CA LEU A 233 21.12 -2.81 -9.41
C LEU A 233 21.02 -4.34 -9.28
N THR A 234 21.79 -4.95 -8.37
CA THR A 234 21.70 -6.39 -8.10
C THR A 234 20.34 -6.75 -7.51
N VAL A 235 19.84 -5.96 -6.55
CA VAL A 235 18.48 -6.14 -5.99
C VAL A 235 17.42 -6.02 -7.09
N PHE A 236 17.51 -5.02 -7.96
CA PHE A 236 16.60 -4.85 -9.09
C PHE A 236 16.60 -6.08 -10.01
N LYS A 237 17.78 -6.58 -10.38
CA LYS A 237 17.93 -7.78 -11.23
C LYS A 237 17.30 -9.01 -10.58
N ILE A 238 17.56 -9.25 -9.29
CA ILE A 238 16.96 -10.36 -8.54
C ILE A 238 15.43 -10.23 -8.53
N LEU A 239 14.90 -9.05 -8.21
CA LEU A 239 13.46 -8.83 -8.20
C LEU A 239 12.84 -9.02 -9.58
N LYS A 240 13.50 -8.54 -10.64
CA LYS A 240 13.03 -8.74 -12.02
C LYS A 240 12.99 -10.22 -12.39
N GLU A 241 14.05 -10.97 -12.14
CA GLU A 241 14.11 -12.42 -12.40
C GLU A 241 13.00 -13.15 -11.61
N SER A 242 12.92 -12.90 -10.30
CA SER A 242 11.94 -13.55 -9.43
C SER A 242 10.50 -13.22 -9.81
N LEU A 243 10.18 -11.95 -10.07
CA LEU A 243 8.80 -11.50 -10.30
C LEU A 243 8.32 -11.76 -11.73
N VAL A 244 9.18 -11.57 -12.72
CA VAL A 244 8.81 -11.62 -14.14
C VAL A 244 9.07 -13.01 -14.73
N GLU A 245 10.26 -13.57 -14.48
CA GLU A 245 10.68 -14.82 -15.12
C GLU A 245 10.20 -16.03 -14.33
N LYS A 246 10.45 -16.06 -13.02
CA LYS A 246 10.08 -17.17 -12.13
C LYS A 246 8.66 -17.08 -11.59
N ARG A 247 8.07 -15.88 -11.63
CA ARG A 247 6.73 -15.57 -11.08
C ARG A 247 6.56 -15.96 -9.60
N LEU A 248 7.57 -15.67 -8.80
CA LEU A 248 7.56 -15.90 -7.35
C LEU A 248 6.75 -14.83 -6.61
N GLY A 249 6.15 -15.22 -5.50
CA GLY A 249 5.59 -14.32 -4.50
C GLY A 249 6.66 -13.57 -3.71
N ILE A 250 6.23 -12.64 -2.86
CA ILE A 250 7.14 -11.83 -2.03
C ILE A 250 7.95 -12.71 -1.06
N ASP A 251 7.30 -13.63 -0.35
CA ASP A 251 7.94 -14.52 0.61
C ASP A 251 8.89 -15.50 -0.09
N GLU A 252 8.47 -16.10 -1.21
CA GLU A 252 9.30 -17.00 -2.00
C GLU A 252 10.55 -16.29 -2.52
N THR A 253 10.40 -15.04 -2.99
CA THR A 253 11.52 -14.21 -3.44
C THR A 253 12.51 -13.92 -2.31
N ILE A 254 12.00 -13.58 -1.12
CA ILE A 254 12.82 -13.34 0.07
C ILE A 254 13.60 -14.61 0.43
N GLU A 255 12.92 -15.74 0.61
CA GLU A 255 13.53 -16.97 1.08
C GLU A 255 14.56 -17.54 0.09
N GLU A 256 14.25 -17.52 -1.22
CA GLU A 256 15.22 -17.93 -2.24
C GLU A 256 16.47 -17.05 -2.21
N THR A 257 16.30 -15.74 -2.09
CA THR A 257 17.42 -14.80 -2.11
C THR A 257 18.29 -14.92 -0.85
N LEU A 258 17.67 -15.05 0.33
CA LEU A 258 18.38 -15.20 1.61
C LEU A 258 19.11 -16.55 1.71
N ARG A 259 18.64 -17.59 1.03
CA ARG A 259 19.32 -18.89 0.94
C ARG A 259 20.59 -18.81 0.08
N ILE A 260 20.58 -18.03 -0.99
CA ILE A 260 21.68 -17.95 -1.96
C ILE A 260 22.73 -16.92 -1.53
N ASN A 261 22.32 -15.79 -0.97
CA ASN A 261 23.21 -14.68 -0.66
C ASN A 261 23.61 -14.69 0.82
N THR A 262 24.92 -14.80 1.07
CA THR A 262 25.46 -14.85 2.45
C THR A 262 26.09 -13.53 2.92
N LYS A 263 26.20 -12.53 2.04
CA LYS A 263 26.73 -11.19 2.34
C LYS A 263 26.27 -10.16 1.32
N GLY A 264 26.46 -8.88 1.65
CA GLY A 264 26.24 -7.76 0.74
C GLY A 264 24.87 -7.08 0.86
N TYR A 265 24.67 -6.08 0.02
CA TYR A 265 23.48 -5.26 -0.14
C TYR A 265 22.22 -6.07 -0.44
N PRO A 266 22.21 -7.10 -1.33
CA PRO A 266 21.01 -7.92 -1.51
C PRO A 266 20.56 -8.61 -0.22
N LEU A 267 21.47 -9.28 0.49
CA LEU A 267 21.17 -9.92 1.77
C LEU A 267 20.59 -8.89 2.77
N TRP A 268 21.22 -7.72 2.87
CA TRP A 268 20.75 -6.64 3.73
C TRP A 268 19.34 -6.18 3.36
N TYR A 269 19.08 -5.88 2.09
CA TYR A 269 17.78 -5.42 1.60
C TYR A 269 16.68 -6.45 1.88
N PHE A 270 16.88 -7.72 1.50
CA PHE A 270 15.84 -8.75 1.68
C PHE A 270 15.60 -9.08 3.16
N SER A 271 16.63 -8.96 4.01
CA SER A 271 16.46 -9.06 5.47
C SER A 271 15.59 -7.91 6.00
N LYS A 272 15.78 -6.68 5.50
CA LYS A 272 14.97 -5.52 5.88
C LYS A 272 13.53 -5.64 5.37
N LEU A 273 13.33 -6.09 4.14
CA LEU A 273 12.01 -6.35 3.57
C LEU A 273 11.24 -7.38 4.41
N ARG A 274 11.88 -8.51 4.76
CA ARG A 274 11.26 -9.52 5.63
C ARG A 274 10.82 -8.94 6.97
N ASN A 275 11.71 -8.19 7.64
CA ASN A 275 11.40 -7.58 8.92
C ASN A 275 10.25 -6.55 8.81
N GLU A 276 10.17 -5.78 7.73
CA GLU A 276 9.07 -4.82 7.51
C GLU A 276 7.72 -5.55 7.33
N LEU A 277 7.71 -6.71 6.67
CA LEU A 277 6.53 -7.56 6.52
C LEU A 277 6.12 -8.24 7.83
N GLU A 278 7.07 -8.74 8.64
CA GLU A 278 6.78 -9.39 9.93
C GLU A 278 6.10 -8.45 10.94
N VAL A 279 6.55 -7.19 11.01
CA VAL A 279 5.93 -6.15 11.88
C VAL A 279 4.46 -5.94 11.52
N THR A 280 4.10 -6.17 10.26
CA THR A 280 2.73 -6.05 9.78
C THR A 280 1.89 -7.29 10.17
N SER A 281 2.45 -8.48 10.05
CA SER A 281 1.77 -9.76 10.32
C SER A 281 1.45 -9.99 11.80
N ALA A 282 2.24 -9.43 12.71
CA ALA A 282 2.01 -9.54 14.17
C ALA A 282 0.68 -8.89 14.63
N LEU A 283 0.07 -8.02 13.82
CA LEU A 283 -1.21 -7.36 14.11
C LEU A 283 -2.45 -8.19 13.73
N LEU A 284 -2.28 -9.37 13.13
CA LEU A 284 -3.36 -10.29 12.77
C LEU A 284 -3.62 -11.40 13.79
N LEU A 285 -2.75 -11.56 14.79
CA LEU A 285 -2.70 -12.75 15.65
C LEU A 285 -2.95 -12.47 17.14
N ASP A 286 -3.39 -11.26 17.49
CA ASP A 286 -3.95 -10.94 18.82
C ASP A 286 -5.44 -10.57 18.70
#